data_AF-A7T708-F1
#
_entry.id   AF-A7T708-F1
#
_cell.length_a   1.000
_cell.length_b   1.000
_cell.length_c   1.000
_cell.angle_alpha   90.00
_cell.angle_beta   90.00
_cell.angle_gamma   90.00
#
_symmetry.space_group_name_H-M   'P 1'
#
loop_
_entity.id
_entity.type
_entity.pdbx_description
1 polymer ?
#
loop_
_entity_poly.entity_id
_entity_poly.type
_entity_poly.pdbx_seq_one_letter_code
_entity_poly.pdbx_strand_id
1 'polypeptide(L)'
;MTVRRKHIPCFLDVELDLEDPSLFEGDIVLTDEQRAAVEGARGSITQKLWPGGVVVYELDPRFERSSRAMEKLTQAISDYEKYTCIRFRKKTANDNDYVYINDRGGFFCDFDHGTCGFVQSSSDNFNWIRNTGSTSTQNTGPSSDTSGIGHYMYIETSKGRQGYTARLEKRGVSE
;
A
#
# COMPACT_ATOMS: atom_id res chain seq x y z
N MET A 1 -42.38 -11.36 13.39
CA MET A 1 -41.03 -10.89 13.83
C MET A 1 -40.21 -10.65 12.58
N THR A 2 -40.09 -9.39 12.16
CA THR A 2 -39.42 -9.02 10.91
C THR A 2 -38.01 -8.56 11.23
N VAL A 3 -37.01 -9.37 10.87
CA VAL A 3 -35.61 -8.95 10.93
C VAL A 3 -35.36 -8.00 9.76
N ARG A 4 -35.38 -6.69 10.02
CA ARG A 4 -34.92 -5.71 9.04
C ARG A 4 -33.39 -5.72 9.03
N ARG A 5 -32.78 -6.26 7.98
CA ARG A 5 -31.38 -5.99 7.68
C ARG A 5 -31.24 -4.49 7.40
N LYS A 6 -30.65 -3.74 8.33
CA LYS A 6 -30.17 -2.39 8.03
C LYS A 6 -29.05 -2.55 7.00
N HIS A 7 -29.34 -2.10 5.78
CA HIS A 7 -28.33 -1.93 4.75
C HIS A 7 -27.39 -0.83 5.22
N ILE A 8 -26.17 -1.19 5.62
CA ILE A 8 -25.07 -0.26 5.82
C ILE A 8 -24.44 -0.16 4.42
N PRO A 9 -24.56 0.98 3.72
CA PRO A 9 -23.87 1.14 2.46
C PRO A 9 -22.39 1.33 2.80
N CYS A 10 -21.62 0.24 2.73
CA CYS A 10 -20.18 0.30 2.53
C CYS A 10 -19.94 0.66 1.06
N PHE A 11 -20.15 1.92 0.71
CA PHE A 11 -19.49 2.53 -0.42
C PHE A 11 -18.66 3.67 0.16
N LEU A 12 -17.43 3.33 0.52
CA LEU A 12 -16.34 4.30 0.60
C LEU A 12 -15.94 4.57 -0.84
N ASP A 13 -16.51 5.59 -1.47
CA ASP A 13 -15.85 6.21 -2.63
C ASP A 13 -14.76 7.11 -2.06
N VAL A 14 -13.64 6.48 -1.72
CA VAL A 14 -12.37 7.19 -1.57
C VAL A 14 -11.88 7.39 -3.00
N GLU A 15 -12.29 8.49 -3.62
CA GLU A 15 -11.64 9.00 -4.84
C GLU A 15 -10.31 9.63 -4.44
N LEU A 16 -9.40 8.79 -3.95
CA LEU A 16 -7.99 9.07 -4.04
C LEU A 16 -7.60 8.57 -5.43
N ASP A 17 -7.14 9.45 -6.30
CA ASP A 17 -6.41 9.09 -7.52
C ASP A 17 -5.07 8.41 -7.12
N LEU A 18 -5.15 7.22 -6.49
CA LEU A 18 -4.01 6.35 -6.22
C LEU A 18 -3.63 5.55 -7.48
N GLU A 19 -4.55 5.43 -8.43
CA GLU A 19 -4.33 4.76 -9.69
C GLU A 19 -3.81 5.78 -10.71
N ASP A 20 -2.59 5.56 -11.21
CA ASP A 20 -2.07 6.36 -12.31
C ASP A 20 -2.77 5.90 -13.60
N PRO A 21 -3.63 6.73 -14.22
CA PRO A 21 -4.43 6.32 -15.38
C PRO A 21 -3.56 6.04 -16.62
N SER A 22 -2.28 6.43 -16.61
CA SER A 22 -1.33 6.09 -17.68
C SER A 22 -0.81 4.64 -17.56
N LEU A 23 -0.96 4.01 -16.39
CA LEU A 23 -0.50 2.66 -16.10
C LEU A 23 -1.65 1.65 -16.23
N PHE A 24 -1.30 0.42 -16.58
CA PHE A 24 -2.25 -0.69 -16.57
C PHE A 24 -2.61 -1.04 -15.12
N GLU A 25 -3.90 -1.17 -14.82
CA GLU A 25 -4.43 -1.36 -13.45
C GLU A 25 -3.92 -0.32 -12.43
N GLY A 26 -3.48 0.87 -12.91
CA GLY A 26 -3.03 1.97 -12.08
C GLY A 26 -1.57 1.88 -11.61
N ASP A 27 -0.89 0.75 -11.75
CA ASP A 27 0.46 0.54 -11.20
C ASP A 27 1.42 -0.30 -12.08
N ILE A 28 0.97 -0.86 -13.20
CA ILE A 28 1.80 -1.68 -14.10
C ILE A 28 2.17 -0.91 -15.38
N VAL A 29 3.46 -0.73 -15.61
CA VAL A 29 3.98 -0.21 -16.90
C VAL A 29 3.98 -1.35 -17.91
N LEU A 30 3.23 -1.20 -19.01
CA LEU A 30 3.21 -2.13 -20.14
C LEU A 30 3.73 -1.45 -21.40
N THR A 31 4.49 -2.17 -22.23
CA THR A 31 4.71 -1.78 -23.62
C THR A 31 3.42 -1.89 -24.43
N ASP A 32 3.35 -1.25 -25.60
CA ASP A 32 2.18 -1.34 -26.48
C ASP A 32 1.84 -2.79 -26.86
N GLU A 33 2.88 -3.61 -27.09
CA GLU A 33 2.78 -5.03 -27.38
C GLU A 33 2.21 -5.82 -26.19
N GLN A 34 2.68 -5.54 -24.97
CA GLN A 34 2.18 -6.18 -23.76
C GLN A 34 0.73 -5.75 -23.48
N ARG A 35 0.41 -4.47 -23.71
CA ARG A 35 -0.95 -3.92 -23.53
C ARG A 35 -1.95 -4.59 -24.47
N ALA A 36 -1.58 -4.75 -25.74
CA ALA A 36 -2.39 -5.50 -26.71
C ALA A 36 -2.54 -6.99 -26.33
N ALA A 37 -1.52 -7.58 -25.70
CA ALA A 37 -1.56 -8.98 -25.28
C ALA A 37 -2.40 -9.24 -24.02
N VAL A 38 -2.63 -8.22 -23.17
CA VAL A 38 -3.46 -8.34 -21.96
C VAL A 38 -4.92 -7.93 -22.17
N GLU A 39 -5.25 -7.26 -23.28
CA GLU A 39 -6.63 -6.90 -23.63
C GLU A 39 -7.50 -8.17 -23.76
N GLY A 40 -8.36 -8.40 -22.76
CA GLY A 40 -9.25 -9.56 -22.71
C GLY A 40 -8.63 -10.83 -22.13
N ALA A 41 -7.33 -10.82 -21.77
CA ALA A 41 -6.70 -11.93 -21.07
C ALA A 41 -7.00 -11.85 -19.56
N ARG A 42 -7.48 -12.96 -18.97
CA ARG A 42 -7.65 -13.10 -17.52
C ARG A 42 -6.78 -14.25 -17.03
N GLY A 43 -5.70 -13.96 -16.31
CA GLY A 43 -4.97 -14.97 -15.55
C GLY A 43 -3.44 -14.89 -15.61
N SER A 44 -2.83 -15.82 -14.86
CA SER A 44 -1.38 -15.97 -14.72
C SER A 44 -0.79 -16.82 -15.85
N ILE A 45 0.27 -16.34 -16.49
CA ILE A 45 1.01 -17.07 -17.54
C ILE A 45 2.08 -17.93 -16.86
N THR A 46 1.82 -19.23 -16.71
CA THR A 46 2.77 -20.18 -16.11
C THR A 46 4.04 -20.42 -16.94
N GLN A 47 4.06 -19.96 -18.19
CA GLN A 47 5.19 -20.11 -19.11
C GLN A 47 6.23 -18.98 -19.02
N LYS A 48 5.94 -17.88 -18.31
CA LYS A 48 6.84 -16.72 -18.17
C LYS A 48 7.36 -16.54 -16.74
N LEU A 49 7.60 -17.65 -16.06
CA LEU A 49 8.14 -17.65 -14.69
C LEU A 49 9.65 -17.41 -14.70
N TRP A 50 10.14 -16.75 -13.65
CA TRP A 50 11.57 -16.57 -13.41
C TRP A 50 12.28 -17.92 -13.32
N PRO A 51 13.33 -18.17 -14.13
CA PRO A 51 14.06 -19.43 -14.09
C PRO A 51 14.60 -19.74 -12.69
N GLY A 52 14.28 -20.93 -12.18
CA GLY A 52 14.67 -21.35 -10.82
C GLY A 52 14.05 -20.54 -9.69
N GLY A 53 13.01 -19.72 -9.97
CA GLY A 53 12.41 -18.83 -8.98
C GLY A 53 13.33 -17.67 -8.56
N VAL A 54 14.34 -17.34 -9.36
CA VAL A 54 15.30 -16.28 -9.04
C VAL A 54 14.91 -14.98 -9.74
N VAL A 55 14.41 -14.02 -8.97
CA VAL A 55 14.10 -12.67 -9.43
C VAL A 55 15.39 -11.85 -9.43
N VAL A 56 15.78 -11.39 -10.62
CA VAL A 56 16.94 -10.50 -10.79
C VAL A 56 16.46 -9.07 -10.68
N TYR A 57 17.14 -8.25 -9.89
CA TYR A 57 16.74 -6.84 -9.73
C TYR A 57 17.92 -5.87 -9.81
N GLU A 58 17.61 -4.64 -10.21
CA GLU A 58 18.50 -3.49 -10.19
C GLU A 58 17.82 -2.35 -9.44
N LEU A 59 18.59 -1.58 -8.68
CA LEU A 59 18.07 -0.45 -7.89
C LEU A 59 18.47 0.88 -8.53
N ASP A 60 17.56 1.85 -8.50
CA ASP A 60 17.91 3.25 -8.72
C ASP A 60 18.96 3.69 -7.65
N PRO A 61 20.08 4.33 -8.03
CA PRO A 61 21.08 4.80 -7.06
C PRO A 61 20.54 5.73 -5.97
N ARG A 62 19.41 6.41 -6.19
CA ARG A 62 18.72 7.21 -5.16
C ARG A 62 18.08 6.33 -4.11
N PHE A 63 17.57 5.17 -4.52
CA PHE A 63 16.98 4.18 -3.62
C PHE A 63 18.02 3.66 -2.62
N GLU A 64 19.25 3.38 -3.08
CA GLU A 64 20.36 2.94 -2.22
C GLU A 64 20.77 3.97 -1.15
N ARG A 65 20.43 5.26 -1.33
CA ARG A 65 20.74 6.33 -0.37
C ARG A 65 19.67 6.51 0.71
N SER A 66 18.48 5.93 0.53
CA SER A 66 17.37 6.05 1.48
C SER A 66 17.37 4.88 2.46
N SER A 67 17.70 5.14 3.73
CA SER A 67 17.75 4.10 4.77
C SER A 67 16.39 3.41 4.97
N ARG A 68 15.29 4.17 4.97
CA ARG A 68 13.94 3.63 5.18
C ARG A 68 13.43 2.80 4.00
N ALA A 69 13.66 3.28 2.77
CA ALA A 69 13.25 2.54 1.58
C ALA A 69 14.03 1.22 1.43
N MET A 70 15.34 1.27 1.72
CA MET A 70 16.19 0.08 1.73
C MET A 70 15.79 -0.91 2.83
N GLU A 71 15.43 -0.44 4.02
CA GLU A 71 14.94 -1.30 5.10
C GLU A 71 13.67 -2.04 4.69
N LYS A 72 12.67 -1.34 4.15
CA LYS A 72 11.41 -1.96 3.71
C LYS A 72 11.61 -2.92 2.54
N LEU A 73 12.45 -2.57 1.57
CA LEU A 73 12.80 -3.48 0.49
C LEU A 73 13.45 -4.76 1.02
N THR A 74 14.40 -4.63 1.95
CA THR A 74 15.08 -5.77 2.57
C THR A 74 14.10 -6.64 3.35
N GLN A 75 13.18 -6.04 4.08
CA GLN A 75 12.12 -6.75 4.81
C GLN A 75 11.21 -7.53 3.84
N ALA A 76 10.73 -6.87 2.78
CA ALA A 76 9.87 -7.50 1.79
C ALA A 76 10.57 -8.69 1.10
N ILE A 77 11.83 -8.51 0.66
CA ILE A 77 12.64 -9.59 0.09
C ILE A 77 12.77 -10.76 1.09
N SER A 78 13.10 -10.46 2.35
CA SER A 78 13.21 -11.47 3.41
C SER A 78 11.91 -12.26 3.61
N ASP A 79 10.76 -11.57 3.62
CA ASP A 79 9.46 -12.23 3.78
C ASP A 79 9.15 -13.17 2.61
N TYR A 80 9.41 -12.75 1.37
CA TYR A 80 9.28 -13.63 0.21
C TYR A 80 10.21 -14.84 0.31
N GLU A 81 11.48 -14.65 0.66
CA GLU A 81 12.44 -15.75 0.76
C GLU A 81 12.13 -16.72 1.92
N LYS A 82 11.52 -16.22 2.99
CA LYS A 82 11.11 -16.98 4.17
C LYS A 82 9.88 -17.84 3.91
N TYR A 83 8.86 -17.29 3.25
CA TYR A 83 7.57 -17.95 3.08
C TYR A 83 7.35 -18.58 1.70
N THR A 84 8.29 -18.36 0.76
CA THR A 84 8.20 -18.90 -0.60
C THR A 84 9.55 -19.46 -1.07
N CYS A 85 9.54 -20.11 -2.25
CA CYS A 85 10.75 -20.56 -2.92
C CYS A 85 11.40 -19.47 -3.79
N ILE A 86 10.84 -18.26 -3.85
CA ILE A 86 11.43 -17.15 -4.61
C ILE A 86 12.74 -16.71 -3.96
N ARG A 87 13.74 -16.37 -4.78
CA ARG A 87 15.03 -15.84 -4.34
C ARG A 87 15.35 -14.57 -5.10
N PHE A 88 16.06 -13.64 -4.46
CA PHE A 88 16.43 -12.38 -5.07
C PHE A 88 17.93 -12.27 -5.25
N ARG A 89 18.37 -11.69 -6.37
CA ARG A 89 19.78 -11.31 -6.55
C ARG A 89 19.92 -10.01 -7.33
N LYS A 90 21.00 -9.28 -7.03
CA LYS A 90 21.38 -8.10 -7.82
C LYS A 90 21.73 -8.50 -9.25
N LYS A 91 21.38 -7.63 -10.19
CA LYS A 91 21.68 -7.72 -11.61
C LYS A 91 23.19 -7.73 -11.87
N THR A 92 23.60 -8.47 -12.89
CA THR A 92 24.94 -8.47 -13.49
C THR A 92 24.89 -7.97 -14.94
N ALA A 93 26.06 -7.84 -15.58
CA ALA A 93 26.15 -7.44 -16.99
C ALA A 93 25.52 -8.47 -17.96
N ASN A 94 25.41 -9.74 -17.56
CA ASN A 94 24.93 -10.83 -18.42
C ASN A 94 23.41 -11.04 -18.33
N ASP A 95 22.73 -10.32 -17.44
CA ASP A 95 21.30 -10.45 -17.23
C ASP A 95 20.53 -9.55 -18.20
N ASN A 96 19.72 -10.18 -19.05
CA ASN A 96 18.85 -9.49 -20.01
C ASN A 96 17.47 -9.18 -19.39
N ASP A 97 16.92 -10.10 -18.60
CA ASP A 97 15.64 -9.95 -17.91
C ASP A 97 15.87 -9.59 -16.44
N TYR A 98 15.31 -8.47 -15.99
CA TYR A 98 15.41 -8.01 -14.61
C TYR A 98 14.27 -7.05 -14.24
N VAL A 99 14.01 -6.93 -12.95
CA VAL A 99 13.12 -5.92 -12.37
C VAL A 99 13.93 -4.69 -12.01
N TYR A 100 13.58 -3.53 -12.57
CA TYR A 100 14.16 -2.26 -12.16
C TYR A 100 13.32 -1.62 -11.06
N ILE A 101 13.86 -1.59 -9.84
CA ILE A 101 13.21 -1.00 -8.68
C ILE A 101 13.65 0.47 -8.62
N ASN A 102 12.74 1.34 -9.04
CA ASN A 102 12.99 2.78 -9.09
C ASN A 102 12.53 3.49 -7.81
N ASP A 103 13.16 4.63 -7.53
CA ASP A 103 12.69 5.59 -6.53
C ASP A 103 11.88 6.68 -7.23
N ARG A 104 10.72 6.32 -7.80
CA ARG A 104 9.80 7.31 -8.39
C ARG A 104 9.09 8.19 -7.34
N GLY A 105 9.52 8.19 -6.09
CA GLY A 105 8.89 8.97 -5.04
C GLY A 105 7.49 8.46 -4.69
N GLY A 106 7.27 7.14 -4.80
CA GLY A 106 6.05 6.49 -4.35
C GLY A 106 5.73 6.93 -2.91
N PHE A 107 4.50 7.40 -2.69
CA PHE A 107 4.10 7.90 -1.39
C PHE A 107 3.86 6.73 -0.43
N PHE A 108 4.81 6.51 0.49
CA PHE A 108 4.69 5.52 1.55
C PHE A 108 4.41 6.17 2.89
N CYS A 109 3.41 5.64 3.60
CA CYS A 109 3.03 6.11 4.91
C CYS A 109 2.52 4.98 5.80
N ASP A 110 3.37 4.55 6.73
CA ASP A 110 3.04 3.61 7.81
C ASP A 110 2.59 4.31 9.09
N PHE A 111 2.55 5.64 9.08
CA PHE A 111 2.28 6.48 10.23
C PHE A 111 3.28 6.35 11.39
N ASP A 112 4.42 5.68 11.26
CA ASP A 112 5.35 5.48 12.40
C ASP A 112 6.10 6.74 12.82
N HIS A 113 6.22 7.69 11.89
CA HIS A 113 6.93 8.95 12.10
C HIS A 113 6.04 10.18 11.81
N GLY A 114 4.75 10.08 12.15
CA GLY A 114 3.77 11.15 12.00
C GLY A 114 2.71 10.81 10.95
N THR A 115 2.06 11.83 10.38
CA THR A 115 0.95 11.64 9.44
C THR A 115 1.36 11.77 7.98
N CYS A 116 2.66 11.76 7.67
CA CYS A 116 3.21 11.85 6.30
C CYS A 116 2.54 12.93 5.42
N GLY A 117 2.15 14.06 6.01
CA GLY A 117 1.52 15.18 5.30
C GLY A 117 -0.01 15.10 5.19
N PHE A 118 -0.63 14.01 5.66
CA PHE A 118 -2.06 14.00 5.93
C PHE A 118 -2.42 14.93 7.09
N VAL A 119 -3.56 15.59 6.95
CA VAL A 119 -4.10 16.58 7.88
C VAL A 119 -5.52 16.15 8.22
N GLN A 120 -5.83 16.13 9.52
CA GLN A 120 -7.19 15.92 10.00
C GLN A 120 -8.08 17.09 9.55
N SER A 121 -9.22 16.79 8.92
CA SER A 121 -10.20 17.82 8.59
C SER A 121 -10.80 18.41 9.87
N SER A 122 -10.98 19.73 9.90
CA SER A 122 -11.71 20.41 10.98
C SER A 122 -13.20 20.58 10.66
N SER A 123 -13.63 20.14 9.47
CA SER A 123 -14.98 20.34 8.94
C SER A 123 -15.91 19.14 9.15
N ASP A 124 -15.45 18.12 9.87
CA ASP A 124 -16.17 16.87 10.11
C ASP A 124 -16.56 16.72 11.59
N ASN A 125 -17.07 15.54 11.97
CA ASN A 125 -17.55 15.28 13.33
C ASN A 125 -16.62 14.36 14.13
N PHE A 126 -15.52 13.89 13.53
CA PHE A 126 -14.62 12.93 14.12
C PHE A 126 -13.19 13.13 13.67
N ASN A 127 -12.29 13.07 14.65
CA ASN A 127 -10.87 13.15 14.39
C ASN A 127 -10.25 11.77 14.19
N TRP A 128 -9.40 11.68 13.17
CA TRP A 128 -8.46 10.59 13.02
C TRP A 128 -7.42 10.64 14.16
N ILE A 129 -7.24 9.51 14.83
CA ILE A 129 -6.35 9.35 15.98
C ILE A 129 -5.19 8.45 15.56
N ARG A 130 -3.96 8.94 15.76
CA ARG A 130 -2.74 8.14 15.64
C ARG A 130 -2.45 7.46 16.97
N ASN A 131 -2.39 6.14 17.00
CA ASN A 131 -2.20 5.38 18.24
C ASN A 131 -1.19 4.26 18.08
N THR A 132 -0.65 3.80 19.21
CA THR A 132 0.11 2.56 19.35
C THR A 132 -0.55 1.70 20.43
N GLY A 133 -0.43 0.38 20.32
CA GLY A 133 -1.11 -0.54 21.23
C GLY A 133 -2.63 -0.59 21.02
N SER A 134 -3.36 -0.99 22.07
CA SER A 134 -4.82 -1.20 21.99
C SER A 134 -5.60 0.13 21.92
N THR A 135 -6.75 0.10 21.25
CA THR A 135 -7.70 1.23 21.23
C THR A 135 -8.26 1.56 22.60
N SER A 136 -8.75 2.79 22.77
CA SER A 136 -9.27 3.27 24.06
C SER A 136 -10.53 2.56 24.54
N THR A 137 -11.38 2.13 23.60
CA THR A 137 -12.59 1.38 23.91
C THR A 137 -12.26 -0.11 24.09
N GLN A 138 -12.83 -0.72 25.14
CA GLN A 138 -12.65 -2.14 25.39
C GLN A 138 -13.37 -2.98 24.32
N ASN A 139 -12.82 -4.15 24.02
CA ASN A 139 -13.35 -5.08 23.01
C ASN A 139 -13.44 -4.47 21.59
N THR A 140 -12.66 -3.42 21.32
CA THR A 140 -12.38 -2.93 19.97
C THR A 140 -10.91 -3.18 19.63
N GLY A 141 -10.56 -3.01 18.37
CA GLY A 141 -9.20 -3.17 17.88
C GLY A 141 -8.71 -1.96 17.12
N PRO A 142 -7.44 -1.98 16.66
CA PRO A 142 -6.49 -3.08 16.81
C PRO A 142 -5.73 -3.06 18.15
N SER A 143 -5.02 -4.16 18.46
CA SER A 143 -4.12 -4.26 19.63
C SER A 143 -2.73 -3.68 19.38
N SER A 144 -2.35 -3.52 18.11
CA SER A 144 -1.10 -2.96 17.60
C SER A 144 -1.26 -2.60 16.12
N ASP A 145 -0.29 -1.89 15.53
CA ASP A 145 -0.20 -1.78 14.08
C ASP A 145 0.22 -3.12 13.43
N THR A 146 0.46 -3.11 12.11
CA THR A 146 0.90 -4.29 11.35
C THR A 146 2.31 -4.78 11.71
N SER A 147 3.20 -3.88 12.15
CA SER A 147 4.55 -4.26 12.62
C SER A 147 4.55 -4.79 14.06
N GLY A 148 3.51 -4.49 14.83
CA GLY A 148 3.35 -4.86 16.24
C GLY A 148 3.88 -3.81 17.22
N ILE A 149 4.74 -2.91 16.78
CA ILE A 149 5.42 -1.90 17.63
C ILE A 149 5.26 -0.47 17.09
N GLY A 150 4.61 -0.32 15.95
CA GLY A 150 4.42 0.94 15.25
C GLY A 150 3.12 1.63 15.63
N HIS A 151 2.65 2.47 14.72
CA HIS A 151 1.46 3.28 14.87
C HIS A 151 0.45 2.98 13.77
N TYR A 152 -0.81 3.25 14.06
CA TYR A 152 -1.90 3.17 13.11
C TYR A 152 -2.84 4.35 13.30
N MET A 153 -3.63 4.64 12.26
CA MET A 153 -4.69 5.63 12.30
C MET A 153 -6.04 4.95 12.49
N TYR A 154 -6.88 5.47 13.38
CA TYR A 154 -8.25 4.99 13.56
C TYR A 154 -9.19 6.12 13.98
N ILE A 155 -10.49 5.88 13.95
CA ILE A 155 -11.52 6.76 14.50
C ILE A 155 -12.20 6.08 15.68
N GLU A 156 -12.43 6.83 16.75
CA GLU A 156 -13.09 6.32 17.96
C GLU A 156 -14.61 6.54 17.88
N THR A 157 -15.34 5.51 17.47
CA THR A 157 -16.77 5.61 17.17
C THR A 157 -17.68 5.38 18.37
N SER A 158 -17.16 5.01 19.56
CA SER A 158 -17.98 4.70 20.74
C SER A 158 -18.92 5.83 21.17
N LYS A 159 -18.60 7.08 20.83
CA LYS A 159 -19.42 8.27 21.10
C LYS A 159 -20.14 8.83 19.86
N GLY A 160 -20.13 8.10 18.75
CA GLY A 160 -20.65 8.54 17.46
C GLY A 160 -22.16 8.44 17.31
N ARG A 161 -22.68 9.15 16.31
CA ARG A 161 -24.06 9.03 15.86
C ARG A 161 -24.09 8.71 14.36
N GLN A 162 -25.20 8.14 13.91
CA GLN A 162 -25.42 7.90 12.49
C GLN A 162 -25.30 9.22 11.71
N GLY A 163 -24.49 9.21 10.65
CA GLY A 163 -24.24 10.39 9.81
C GLY A 163 -22.96 11.16 10.15
N TYR A 164 -22.25 10.79 11.22
CA TYR A 164 -20.95 11.42 11.53
C TYR A 164 -19.90 10.95 10.52
N THR A 165 -19.05 11.89 10.11
CA THR A 165 -17.95 11.64 9.17
C THR A 165 -16.61 11.97 9.81
N ALA A 166 -15.56 11.36 9.28
CA ALA A 166 -14.16 11.68 9.54
C ALA A 166 -13.42 11.74 8.21
N ARG A 167 -12.61 12.76 7.99
CA ARG A 167 -11.85 13.00 6.76
C ARG A 167 -10.39 13.25 7.10
N LEU A 168 -9.53 12.48 6.46
CA LEU A 168 -8.09 12.66 6.50
C LEU A 168 -7.67 13.15 5.12
N GLU A 169 -7.11 14.35 5.05
CA GLU A 169 -6.86 15.06 3.80
C GLU A 169 -5.35 15.14 3.55
N LYS A 170 -4.90 14.79 2.34
CA LYS A 170 -3.54 15.09 1.91
C LYS A 170 -3.57 16.47 1.28
N ARG A 171 -2.83 17.44 1.82
CA ARG A 171 -2.70 18.73 1.13
C ARG A 171 -1.94 18.47 -0.17
N GLY A 172 -2.59 18.75 -1.30
CA GLY A 172 -1.98 18.62 -2.62
C GLY A 172 -0.65 19.35 -2.62
N VAL A 173 0.41 18.63 -3.01
CA VAL A 173 1.64 19.26 -3.44
C VAL A 173 1.26 20.01 -4.70
N SER A 174 1.15 21.34 -4.63
CA SER A 174 1.07 22.16 -5.83
C SER A 174 2.34 21.88 -6.65
N GLU A 175 2.14 21.57 -7.93
CA GLU A 175 3.18 21.39 -8.95
C GLU A 175 4.30 22.43 -8.88
#